data_AF-A0A2A9CSP1-F1
#
_entry.id   AF-A0A2A9CSP1-F1
#
_cell.length_a   1.000
_cell.length_b   1.000
_cell.length_c   1.000
_cell.angle_alpha   90.00
_cell.angle_beta   90.00
_cell.angle_gamma   90.00
#
_symmetry.space_group_name_H-M   'P 1'
#
loop_
_entity.id
_entity.type
_entity.pdbx_description
1 polymer ?
#
loop_
_entity_poly.entity_id
_entity_poly.type
_entity_poly.pdbx_seq_one_letter_code
_entity_poly.pdbx_strand_id
1 'polypeptide(L)'
;MVSPVEYYFEQVRLAEAAALMAARQWERLGSDLDKWPEIAGRLALIVSAAQVRAASNGIAYVEDEVGPPVAKVQAKSFGGWASDGMPLDSLLYGSIVQSRMKFGSGLTDEQVMAFGGNWLQMAVQMQVLDAGRGASGVAIAATPRTGWIRYVHTPCCQSCAVLAGKFFRWNQGFQRHRRCKCTHQPVGQGAAKGLTSNIAPDQIHDLTDAQRRAIADGADMNQVINAYRGVTPSMRNRMITTTEGTTRRGWASYVKRTRAQLNGEQVAETAKNVGKRGAVKNYVERRTKARPSPELIYAQDISREEAVRLLARHGYIVGDLKGVARLSLP
;
A
#
# COMPACT_ATOMS: atom_id res chain seq x y z
N MET A 1 2.47 21.83 -17.39
CA MET A 1 2.09 21.15 -16.13
C MET A 1 1.29 19.94 -16.55
N VAL A 2 1.90 18.76 -16.48
CA VAL A 2 1.24 17.49 -16.81
C VAL A 2 0.45 17.08 -15.57
N SER A 3 -0.86 16.85 -15.68
CA SER A 3 -1.61 16.45 -14.50
C SER A 3 -1.13 15.08 -13.99
N PRO A 4 -1.22 14.78 -12.67
CA PRO A 4 -0.88 13.46 -12.13
C PRO A 4 -1.68 12.33 -12.76
N VAL A 5 -2.85 12.65 -13.34
CA VAL A 5 -3.71 11.72 -14.07
C VAL A 5 -3.13 11.40 -15.44
N GLU A 6 -2.75 12.41 -16.22
CA GLU A 6 -2.11 12.20 -17.52
C GLU A 6 -0.80 11.44 -17.38
N TYR A 7 0.04 11.82 -16.42
CA TYR A 7 1.29 11.12 -16.12
C TYR A 7 1.04 9.64 -15.80
N TYR A 8 0.04 9.35 -14.95
CA TYR A 8 -0.33 7.97 -14.63
C TYR A 8 -0.73 7.17 -15.88
N PHE A 9 -1.64 7.70 -16.70
CA PHE A 9 -2.11 6.98 -17.88
C PHE A 9 -1.03 6.84 -18.95
N GLU A 10 -0.08 7.77 -19.03
CA GLU A 10 1.10 7.61 -19.88
C GLU A 10 1.98 6.44 -19.41
N GLN A 11 2.29 6.38 -18.11
CA GLN A 11 3.06 5.28 -17.51
C GLN A 11 2.35 3.92 -17.68
N VAL A 12 1.03 3.87 -17.49
CA VAL A 12 0.23 2.66 -17.69
C VAL A 12 0.27 2.20 -19.15
N ARG A 13 0.03 3.09 -20.12
CA ARG A 13 0.08 2.75 -21.54
C ARG A 13 1.44 2.19 -21.95
N LEU A 14 2.52 2.78 -21.46
CA LEU A 14 3.88 2.29 -21.70
C LEU A 14 4.11 0.89 -21.12
N ALA A 15 3.68 0.67 -19.89
CA ALA A 15 3.80 -0.62 -19.20
C ALA A 15 2.95 -1.72 -19.87
N GLU A 16 1.74 -1.38 -20.31
CA GLU A 16 0.86 -2.28 -21.05
C GLU A 16 1.43 -2.64 -22.43
N ALA A 17 1.93 -1.65 -23.18
CA ALA A 17 2.58 -1.90 -24.46
C ALA A 17 3.79 -2.85 -24.31
N ALA A 18 4.64 -2.61 -23.32
CA ALA A 18 5.77 -3.50 -23.02
C ALA A 18 5.32 -4.91 -22.64
N ALA A 19 4.27 -5.04 -21.84
CA ALA A 19 3.72 -6.33 -21.44
C ALA A 19 3.11 -7.10 -22.61
N LEU A 20 2.42 -6.44 -23.53
CA LEU A 20 1.89 -7.05 -24.76
C LEU A 20 3.03 -7.51 -25.68
N MET A 21 4.09 -6.71 -25.81
CA MET A 21 5.28 -7.12 -26.58
C MET A 21 5.96 -8.34 -25.94
N ALA A 22 6.02 -8.40 -24.61
CA ALA A 22 6.56 -9.54 -23.89
C ALA A 22 5.67 -10.79 -24.04
N ALA A 23 4.34 -10.63 -23.99
CA ALA A 23 3.39 -11.71 -24.24
C ALA A 23 3.57 -12.31 -25.63
N ARG A 24 3.75 -11.48 -26.67
CA ARG A 24 4.05 -11.97 -28.02
C ARG A 24 5.37 -12.74 -28.12
N GLN A 25 6.38 -12.38 -27.32
CA GLN A 25 7.61 -13.19 -27.26
C GLN A 25 7.36 -14.52 -26.54
N TRP A 26 6.58 -14.51 -25.46
CA TRP A 26 6.22 -15.71 -24.72
C TRP A 26 5.47 -16.73 -25.58
N GLU A 27 4.53 -16.28 -26.40
CA GLU A 27 3.76 -17.13 -27.34
C GLU A 27 4.67 -17.88 -28.32
N ARG A 28 5.85 -17.35 -28.66
CA ARG A 28 6.81 -18.00 -29.58
C ARG A 28 7.46 -19.26 -29.00
N LEU A 29 7.40 -19.45 -27.68
CA LEU A 29 7.87 -20.69 -27.05
C LEU A 29 6.97 -21.88 -27.38
N GLY A 30 5.69 -21.65 -27.69
CA GLY A 30 4.70 -22.72 -27.74
C GLY A 30 4.57 -23.40 -26.37
N SER A 31 4.61 -24.73 -26.33
CA SER A 31 4.66 -25.52 -25.09
C SER A 31 6.09 -25.85 -24.63
N ASP A 32 7.11 -25.41 -25.36
CA ASP A 32 8.51 -25.76 -25.10
C ASP A 32 9.23 -24.64 -24.33
N LEU A 33 9.31 -24.82 -23.01
CA LEU A 33 9.98 -23.88 -22.10
C LEU A 33 11.50 -23.82 -22.31
N ASP A 34 12.12 -24.84 -22.94
CA ASP A 34 13.56 -24.89 -23.13
C ASP A 34 14.03 -23.94 -24.25
N LYS A 35 13.10 -23.44 -25.08
CA LYS A 35 13.32 -22.37 -26.06
C LYS A 35 13.48 -20.98 -25.44
N TRP A 36 13.47 -20.85 -24.10
CA TRP A 36 13.70 -19.57 -23.42
C TRP A 36 14.89 -18.75 -23.96
N PRO A 37 16.07 -19.35 -24.22
CA PRO A 37 17.23 -18.60 -24.75
C PRO A 37 16.94 -17.86 -26.06
N GLU A 38 16.00 -18.34 -26.88
CA GLU A 38 15.62 -17.70 -28.15
C GLU A 38 14.90 -16.36 -27.97
N ILE A 39 14.27 -16.15 -26.81
CA ILE A 39 13.47 -14.94 -26.53
C ILE A 39 14.07 -14.06 -25.42
N ALA A 40 14.91 -14.62 -24.54
CA ALA A 40 15.39 -13.97 -23.33
C ALA A 40 16.04 -12.61 -23.58
N GLY A 41 16.99 -12.54 -24.52
CA GLY A 41 17.69 -11.30 -24.85
C GLY A 41 16.76 -10.22 -25.40
N ARG A 42 15.80 -10.60 -26.26
CA ARG A 42 14.82 -9.67 -26.82
C ARG A 42 13.84 -9.18 -25.75
N LEU A 43 13.39 -10.06 -24.86
CA LEU A 43 12.56 -9.70 -23.72
C LEU A 43 13.27 -8.69 -22.80
N ALA A 44 14.52 -8.98 -22.40
CA ALA A 44 15.31 -8.08 -21.57
C ALA A 44 15.47 -6.70 -22.22
N LEU A 45 15.73 -6.64 -23.53
CA LEU A 45 15.84 -5.38 -24.28
C LEU A 45 14.54 -4.59 -24.31
N ILE A 46 13.41 -5.23 -24.64
CA ILE A 46 12.08 -4.59 -24.69
C ILE A 46 11.75 -3.96 -23.33
N VAL A 47 11.91 -4.73 -22.26
CA VAL A 47 11.54 -4.28 -20.92
C VAL A 47 12.51 -3.20 -20.43
N SER A 48 13.82 -3.34 -20.68
CA SER A 48 14.81 -2.32 -20.33
C SER A 48 14.57 -0.99 -21.05
N ALA A 49 14.21 -1.03 -22.34
CA ALA A 49 13.87 0.17 -23.09
C ALA A 49 12.63 0.86 -22.52
N ALA A 50 11.60 0.10 -22.16
CA ALA A 50 10.41 0.62 -21.51
C ALA A 50 10.71 1.20 -20.11
N GLN A 51 11.59 0.56 -19.33
CA GLN A 51 12.07 1.10 -18.05
C GLN A 51 12.76 2.46 -18.22
N VAL A 52 13.66 2.59 -19.18
CA VAL A 52 14.37 3.87 -19.43
C VAL A 52 13.41 4.96 -19.89
N ARG A 53 12.40 4.62 -20.70
CA ARG A 53 11.34 5.58 -21.09
C ARG A 53 10.51 5.99 -19.87
N ALA A 54 10.06 5.03 -19.06
CA ALA A 54 9.29 5.28 -17.84
C ALA A 54 10.06 6.19 -16.88
N ALA A 55 11.35 5.92 -16.69
CA ALA A 55 12.26 6.71 -15.88
C ALA A 55 12.41 8.14 -16.42
N SER A 56 12.63 8.30 -17.72
CA SER A 56 12.70 9.62 -18.37
C SER A 56 11.44 10.43 -18.13
N ASN A 57 10.26 9.82 -18.33
CA ASN A 57 8.97 10.46 -18.08
C ASN A 57 8.81 10.85 -16.61
N GLY A 58 9.24 9.99 -15.68
CA GLY A 58 9.16 10.27 -14.24
C GLY A 58 10.09 11.38 -13.76
N ILE A 59 11.24 11.56 -14.42
CA ILE A 59 12.17 12.67 -14.16
C ILE A 59 11.56 13.96 -14.69
N ALA A 60 11.12 13.97 -15.95
CA ALA A 60 10.53 15.14 -16.59
C ALA A 60 9.30 15.64 -15.83
N TYR A 61 8.45 14.72 -15.37
CA TYR A 61 7.29 15.05 -14.56
C TYR A 61 7.66 15.75 -13.24
N VAL A 62 8.73 15.35 -12.56
CA VAL A 62 9.20 16.06 -11.36
C VAL A 62 9.71 17.45 -11.72
N GLU A 63 10.49 17.56 -12.80
CA GLU A 63 11.04 18.84 -13.26
C GLU A 63 9.93 19.84 -13.63
N ASP A 64 8.88 19.38 -14.31
CA ASP A 64 7.74 20.21 -14.71
C ASP A 64 6.93 20.73 -13.50
N GLU A 65 6.81 19.93 -12.44
CA GLU A 65 5.97 20.25 -11.28
C GLU A 65 6.68 21.10 -10.22
N VAL A 66 7.98 20.88 -10.00
CA VAL A 66 8.73 21.50 -8.89
C VAL A 66 10.05 22.15 -9.30
N GLY A 67 10.36 22.17 -10.60
CA GLY A 67 11.58 22.74 -11.14
C GLY A 67 12.76 21.77 -11.19
N PRO A 68 13.88 22.20 -11.79
CA PRO A 68 15.01 21.34 -12.11
C PRO A 68 15.74 20.84 -10.85
N PRO A 69 16.25 19.59 -10.84
CA PRO A 69 17.06 19.06 -9.75
C PRO A 69 18.44 19.71 -9.70
N VAL A 70 19.11 19.67 -8.53
CA VAL A 70 20.50 20.16 -8.39
C VAL A 70 21.52 19.24 -9.05
N ALA A 71 21.12 18.00 -9.37
CA ALA A 71 21.94 17.03 -10.07
C ALA A 71 21.09 16.27 -11.09
N LYS A 72 21.65 16.05 -12.28
CA LYS A 72 20.97 15.34 -13.36
C LYS A 72 20.75 13.87 -13.01
N VAL A 73 19.49 13.43 -13.05
CA VAL A 73 19.15 12.02 -12.89
C VAL A 73 19.37 11.27 -14.21
N GLN A 74 20.12 10.17 -14.17
CA GLN A 74 20.40 9.36 -15.35
C GLN A 74 19.32 8.30 -15.57
N ALA A 75 18.36 8.57 -16.47
CA ALA A 75 17.27 7.62 -16.78
C ALA A 75 17.77 6.24 -17.22
N LYS A 76 18.92 6.17 -17.92
CA LYS A 76 19.52 4.91 -18.38
C LYS A 76 19.90 3.96 -17.23
N SER A 77 20.20 4.48 -16.03
CA SER A 77 20.56 3.68 -14.86
C SER A 77 19.40 2.86 -14.30
N PHE A 78 18.16 3.13 -14.73
CA PHE A 78 16.97 2.38 -14.32
C PHE A 78 16.61 1.22 -15.27
N GLY A 79 17.31 1.09 -16.41
CA GLY A 79 17.09 -0.01 -17.35
C GLY A 79 17.90 -1.25 -16.97
N GLY A 80 17.31 -2.43 -17.15
CA GLY A 80 17.99 -3.72 -16.97
C GLY A 80 18.04 -4.23 -15.52
N TRP A 81 17.38 -3.53 -14.61
CA TRP A 81 17.30 -3.90 -13.19
C TRP A 81 15.86 -4.20 -12.79
N ALA A 82 15.67 -5.27 -12.03
CA ALA A 82 14.43 -5.50 -11.31
C ALA A 82 14.36 -4.59 -10.07
N SER A 83 13.15 -4.35 -9.59
CA SER A 83 12.85 -3.46 -8.46
C SER A 83 13.45 -3.89 -7.12
N ASP A 84 13.90 -5.14 -7.01
CA ASP A 84 14.62 -5.70 -5.86
C ASP A 84 16.15 -5.55 -5.98
N GLY A 85 16.64 -4.93 -7.06
CA GLY A 85 18.05 -4.70 -7.34
C GLY A 85 18.74 -5.83 -8.09
N MET A 86 18.04 -6.91 -8.42
CA MET A 86 18.60 -7.99 -9.23
C MET A 86 18.63 -7.65 -10.72
N PRO A 87 19.48 -8.33 -11.52
CA PRO A 87 19.38 -8.28 -12.97
C PRO A 87 17.98 -8.63 -13.48
N LEU A 88 17.48 -7.87 -14.45
CA LEU A 88 16.12 -7.99 -14.95
C LEU A 88 15.83 -9.37 -15.59
N ASP A 89 16.81 -9.94 -16.29
CA ASP A 89 16.72 -11.25 -16.92
C ASP A 89 16.42 -12.37 -15.91
N SER A 90 17.04 -12.31 -14.71
CA SER A 90 16.76 -13.23 -13.61
C SER A 90 15.29 -13.20 -13.18
N LEU A 91 14.71 -12.00 -13.05
CA LEU A 91 13.29 -11.87 -12.76
C LEU A 91 12.44 -12.41 -13.91
N LEU A 92 12.76 -12.07 -15.17
CA LEU A 92 11.96 -12.50 -16.32
C LEU A 92 11.95 -14.02 -16.46
N TYR A 93 13.07 -14.70 -16.16
CA TYR A 93 13.13 -16.17 -16.12
C TYR A 93 12.18 -16.79 -15.08
N GLY A 94 11.73 -16.00 -14.10
CA GLY A 94 10.68 -16.41 -13.16
C GLY A 94 9.41 -16.94 -13.85
N SER A 95 9.09 -16.51 -15.07
CA SER A 95 7.94 -17.06 -15.81
C SER A 95 8.09 -18.55 -16.13
N ILE A 96 9.30 -19.00 -16.47
CA ILE A 96 9.63 -20.42 -16.68
C ILE A 96 9.42 -21.20 -15.38
N VAL A 97 9.93 -20.66 -14.26
CA VAL A 97 9.77 -21.28 -12.93
C VAL A 97 8.30 -21.41 -12.58
N GLN A 98 7.49 -20.37 -12.80
CA GLN A 98 6.06 -20.38 -12.50
C GLN A 98 5.28 -21.38 -13.37
N SER A 99 5.63 -21.54 -14.65
CA SER A 99 5.07 -22.61 -15.49
C SER A 99 5.48 -23.99 -14.97
N ARG A 100 6.78 -24.22 -14.71
CA ARG A 100 7.27 -25.54 -14.24
C ARG A 100 6.65 -25.98 -12.91
N MET A 101 6.34 -25.04 -12.02
CA MET A 101 5.62 -25.31 -10.77
C MET A 101 4.20 -25.89 -10.97
N LYS A 102 3.66 -25.88 -12.20
CA LYS A 102 2.36 -26.43 -12.55
C LYS A 102 2.44 -27.80 -13.22
N PHE A 103 3.63 -28.30 -13.56
CA PHE A 103 3.75 -29.66 -14.06
C PHE A 103 3.33 -30.68 -13.00
N GLY A 104 2.64 -31.74 -13.44
CA GLY A 104 2.09 -32.76 -12.55
C GLY A 104 0.82 -32.36 -11.79
N SER A 105 0.26 -31.17 -12.04
CA SER A 105 -0.99 -30.71 -11.38
C SER A 105 -2.29 -31.06 -12.13
N GLY A 106 -2.21 -31.85 -13.21
CA GLY A 106 -3.35 -32.23 -14.04
C GLY A 106 -3.83 -31.15 -15.02
N LEU A 107 -3.10 -30.03 -15.13
CA LEU A 107 -3.36 -28.96 -16.09
C LEU A 107 -2.85 -29.32 -17.49
N THR A 108 -3.49 -28.78 -18.52
CA THR A 108 -3.01 -28.88 -19.91
C THR A 108 -1.77 -28.02 -20.13
N ASP A 109 -0.97 -28.33 -21.15
CA ASP A 109 0.21 -27.52 -21.52
C ASP A 109 -0.16 -26.06 -21.77
N GLU A 110 -1.30 -25.81 -22.45
CA GLU A 110 -1.83 -24.48 -22.68
C GLU A 110 -2.07 -23.73 -21.36
N GLN A 111 -2.71 -24.39 -20.37
CA GLN A 111 -2.95 -23.80 -19.06
C GLN A 111 -1.63 -23.51 -18.33
N VAL A 112 -0.66 -24.41 -18.41
CA VAL A 112 0.67 -24.22 -17.81
C VAL A 112 1.41 -23.03 -18.43
N MET A 113 1.36 -22.89 -19.76
CA MET A 113 1.95 -21.77 -20.46
C MET A 113 1.22 -20.46 -20.16
N ALA A 114 -0.10 -20.49 -20.02
CA ALA A 114 -0.89 -19.34 -19.61
C ALA A 114 -0.50 -18.87 -18.18
N PHE A 115 -0.20 -19.79 -17.26
CA PHE A 115 0.28 -19.42 -15.91
C PHE A 115 1.58 -18.62 -15.96
N GLY A 116 2.60 -19.10 -16.68
CA GLY A 116 3.87 -18.40 -16.83
C GLY A 116 3.74 -17.08 -17.59
N GLY A 117 2.94 -17.07 -18.67
CA GLY A 117 2.69 -15.87 -19.47
C GLY A 117 1.98 -14.76 -18.69
N ASN A 118 0.96 -15.12 -17.90
CA ASN A 118 0.25 -14.19 -17.03
C ASN A 118 1.18 -13.61 -15.94
N TRP A 119 2.08 -14.44 -15.41
CA TRP A 119 3.08 -13.97 -14.46
C TRP A 119 4.09 -13.02 -15.13
N LEU A 120 4.57 -13.36 -16.34
CA LEU A 120 5.50 -12.52 -17.10
C LEU A 120 4.91 -11.15 -17.38
N GLN A 121 3.68 -11.09 -17.89
CA GLN A 121 2.99 -9.83 -18.16
C GLN A 121 2.87 -8.97 -16.90
N MET A 122 2.44 -9.57 -15.79
CA MET A 122 2.36 -8.88 -14.50
C MET A 122 3.73 -8.37 -14.03
N ALA A 123 4.79 -9.17 -14.17
CA ALA A 123 6.14 -8.78 -13.80
C ALA A 123 6.62 -7.60 -14.65
N VAL A 124 6.45 -7.65 -15.97
CA VAL A 124 6.83 -6.58 -16.91
C VAL A 124 6.11 -5.28 -16.58
N GLN A 125 4.78 -5.31 -16.42
CA GLN A 125 4.00 -4.12 -16.05
C GLN A 125 4.54 -3.48 -14.78
N MET A 126 4.82 -4.31 -13.77
CA MET A 126 5.35 -3.83 -12.50
C MET A 126 6.71 -3.16 -12.68
N GLN A 127 7.66 -3.83 -13.35
CA GLN A 127 9.03 -3.34 -13.49
C GLN A 127 9.13 -2.03 -14.29
N VAL A 128 8.31 -1.85 -15.33
CA VAL A 128 8.26 -0.60 -16.09
C VAL A 128 7.75 0.55 -15.22
N LEU A 129 6.63 0.33 -14.51
CA LEU A 129 6.07 1.33 -13.61
C LEU A 129 7.01 1.67 -12.45
N ASP A 130 7.85 0.73 -11.99
CA ASP A 130 8.84 0.97 -10.95
C ASP A 130 10.01 1.81 -11.38
N ALA A 131 10.48 1.63 -12.61
CA ALA A 131 11.55 2.46 -13.14
C ALA A 131 11.12 3.93 -13.15
N GLY A 132 9.89 4.21 -13.59
CA GLY A 132 9.30 5.56 -13.51
C GLY A 132 9.24 6.11 -12.09
N ARG A 133 8.71 5.33 -11.14
CA ARG A 133 8.59 5.75 -9.74
C ARG A 133 9.94 5.93 -9.04
N GLY A 134 10.87 5.02 -9.27
CA GLY A 134 12.22 5.08 -8.73
C GLY A 134 12.94 6.33 -9.23
N ALA A 135 12.81 6.62 -10.53
CA ALA A 135 13.39 7.81 -11.14
C ALA A 135 12.75 9.10 -10.61
N SER A 136 11.42 9.15 -10.46
CA SER A 136 10.74 10.28 -9.79
C SER A 136 11.21 10.45 -8.34
N GLY A 137 11.40 9.36 -7.59
CA GLY A 137 11.93 9.41 -6.22
C GLY A 137 13.35 9.98 -6.14
N VAL A 138 14.23 9.57 -7.07
CA VAL A 138 15.58 10.13 -7.18
C VAL A 138 15.56 11.59 -7.61
N ALA A 139 14.70 11.96 -8.57
CA ALA A 139 14.53 13.35 -8.99
C ALA A 139 14.04 14.23 -7.82
N ILE A 140 13.05 13.77 -7.06
CA ILE A 140 12.57 14.46 -5.86
C ILE A 140 13.68 14.58 -4.80
N ALA A 141 14.48 13.53 -4.59
CA ALA A 141 15.61 13.60 -3.67
C ALA A 141 16.68 14.59 -4.14
N ALA A 142 16.86 14.73 -5.45
CA ALA A 142 17.77 15.69 -6.09
C ALA A 142 17.18 17.10 -6.20
N THR A 143 15.91 17.33 -5.86
CA THR A 143 15.28 18.67 -5.86
C THR A 143 15.07 19.16 -4.41
N PRO A 144 15.81 20.17 -3.95
CA PRO A 144 15.71 20.69 -2.58
C PRO A 144 14.31 21.20 -2.24
N ARG A 145 13.90 21.00 -0.98
CA ARG A 145 12.58 21.42 -0.47
C ARG A 145 11.40 20.82 -1.25
N THR A 146 11.59 19.65 -1.83
CA THR A 146 10.53 18.89 -2.51
C THR A 146 10.15 17.65 -1.70
N GLY A 147 8.88 17.28 -1.79
CA GLY A 147 8.40 15.96 -1.43
C GLY A 147 7.33 15.50 -2.40
N TRP A 148 6.53 14.55 -1.98
CA TRP A 148 5.40 14.07 -2.77
C TRP A 148 4.12 13.98 -1.94
N ILE A 149 3.00 14.07 -2.63
CA ILE A 149 1.69 13.67 -2.11
C ILE A 149 1.32 12.35 -2.76
N ARG A 150 0.79 11.41 -1.98
CA ARG A 150 0.27 10.16 -2.54
C ARG A 150 -1.04 10.43 -3.28
N TYR A 151 -0.99 10.40 -4.61
CA TYR A 151 -2.15 10.48 -5.46
C TYR A 151 -2.63 9.06 -5.78
N VAL A 152 -3.90 8.76 -5.47
CA VAL A 152 -4.45 7.41 -5.58
C VAL A 152 -5.49 7.38 -6.68
N HIS A 153 -5.29 6.47 -7.64
CA HIS A 153 -6.26 6.19 -8.69
C HIS A 153 -7.24 5.12 -8.22
N THR A 154 -8.53 5.43 -8.30
CA THR A 154 -9.62 4.53 -7.90
C THR A 154 -10.08 3.62 -9.04
N PRO A 155 -10.55 2.38 -8.78
CA PRO A 155 -10.61 1.74 -7.46
C PRO A 155 -9.22 1.33 -6.96
N CYS A 156 -8.99 1.44 -5.64
CA CYS A 156 -7.71 1.22 -4.97
C CYS A 156 -7.82 0.24 -3.79
N CYS A 157 -6.68 -0.12 -3.19
CA CYS A 157 -6.65 -0.94 -1.98
C CYS A 157 -6.72 -0.09 -0.70
N GLN A 158 -7.06 -0.73 0.42
CA GLN A 158 -7.11 -0.16 1.76
C GLN A 158 -5.83 0.59 2.14
N SER A 159 -4.67 0.00 1.85
CA SER A 159 -3.37 0.60 2.20
C SER A 159 -3.08 1.90 1.45
N CYS A 160 -3.45 1.98 0.17
CA CYS A 160 -3.34 3.24 -0.57
C CYS A 160 -4.37 4.26 -0.08
N ALA A 161 -5.60 3.84 0.21
CA ALA A 161 -6.66 4.75 0.63
C ALA A 161 -6.28 5.55 1.89
N VAL A 162 -5.69 4.89 2.89
CA VAL A 162 -5.22 5.55 4.13
C VAL A 162 -4.04 6.50 3.89
N LEU A 163 -3.24 6.28 2.84
CA LEU A 163 -2.07 7.12 2.55
C LEU A 163 -2.40 8.29 1.61
N ALA A 164 -3.58 8.28 1.00
CA ALA A 164 -3.98 9.23 -0.01
C ALA A 164 -3.98 10.68 0.52
N GLY A 165 -3.50 11.62 -0.27
CA GLY A 165 -3.40 13.03 0.10
C GLY A 165 -2.35 13.35 1.17
N LYS A 166 -1.65 12.37 1.73
CA LYS A 166 -0.59 12.62 2.72
C LYS A 166 0.70 13.04 2.01
N PHE A 167 1.34 14.06 2.57
CA PHE A 167 2.67 14.48 2.20
C PHE A 167 3.70 13.52 2.80
N PHE A 168 4.70 13.16 1.99
CA PHE A 168 5.88 12.45 2.45
C PHE A 168 7.13 13.10 1.86
N ARG A 169 8.25 13.00 2.58
CA ARG A 169 9.57 13.35 2.04
C ARG A 169 10.07 12.26 1.10
N TRP A 170 11.11 12.57 0.34
CA TRP A 170 11.77 11.66 -0.61
C TRP A 170 12.15 10.28 -0.04
N ASN A 171 12.44 10.18 1.26
CA ASN A 171 12.87 8.95 1.92
C ASN A 171 11.72 8.11 2.50
N GLN A 172 10.47 8.53 2.32
CA GLN A 172 9.30 7.88 2.92
C GLN A 172 8.17 7.75 1.91
N GLY A 173 7.41 6.66 1.97
CA GLY A 173 6.09 6.62 1.35
C GLY A 173 5.92 5.68 0.16
N PHE A 174 6.79 4.67 -0.04
CA PHE A 174 6.53 3.66 -1.09
C PHE A 174 6.92 2.22 -0.73
N GLN A 175 6.18 1.61 0.20
CA GLN A 175 6.03 0.15 0.20
C GLN A 175 4.88 -0.21 -0.73
N ARG A 176 5.16 -1.00 -1.76
CA ARG A 176 4.20 -1.39 -2.80
C ARG A 176 3.86 -2.86 -2.70
N HIS A 177 2.67 -3.19 -3.17
CA HIS A 177 2.25 -4.55 -3.48
C HIS A 177 1.96 -4.64 -4.98
N ARG A 178 1.67 -5.85 -5.45
CA ARG A 178 1.32 -6.10 -6.86
C ARG A 178 0.12 -5.24 -7.28
N ARG A 179 0.16 -4.73 -8.52
CA ARG A 179 -0.91 -3.94 -9.17
C ARG A 179 -1.32 -2.66 -8.41
N CYS A 180 -0.38 -2.05 -7.70
CA CYS A 180 -0.62 -0.74 -7.07
C CYS A 180 -0.80 0.35 -8.14
N LYS A 181 -1.95 1.05 -8.11
CA LYS A 181 -2.31 2.13 -9.06
C LYS A 181 -1.92 3.53 -8.60
N CYS A 182 -1.16 3.64 -7.52
CA CYS A 182 -0.91 4.92 -6.86
C CYS A 182 0.29 5.62 -7.52
N THR A 183 0.19 6.93 -7.70
CA THR A 183 1.25 7.81 -8.19
C THR A 183 1.68 8.80 -7.12
N HIS A 184 2.83 9.42 -7.33
CA HIS A 184 3.33 10.47 -6.47
C HIS A 184 3.19 11.78 -7.21
N GLN A 185 2.45 12.73 -6.65
CA GLN A 185 2.42 14.11 -7.11
C GLN A 185 3.60 14.84 -6.48
N PRO A 186 4.61 15.27 -7.24
CA PRO A 186 5.69 16.10 -6.72
C PRO A 186 5.10 17.43 -6.26
N VAL A 187 5.52 17.89 -5.08
CA VAL A 187 5.11 19.20 -4.54
C VAL A 187 6.25 19.86 -3.81
N GLY A 188 6.32 21.19 -3.93
CA GLY A 188 7.19 22.02 -3.10
C GLY A 188 6.77 21.99 -1.63
N GLN A 189 7.73 22.16 -0.73
CA GLN A 189 7.51 22.24 0.71
C GLN A 189 6.57 23.42 1.02
N GLY A 190 5.37 23.11 1.54
CA GLY A 190 4.33 24.10 1.85
C GLY A 190 3.13 24.08 0.89
N ALA A 191 3.26 23.46 -0.29
CA ALA A 191 2.18 23.35 -1.29
C ALA A 191 1.21 22.19 -1.05
N ALA A 192 1.30 21.50 0.10
CA ALA A 192 0.53 20.28 0.36
C ALA A 192 -0.98 20.49 0.59
N LYS A 193 -1.47 21.72 0.51
CA LYS A 193 -2.88 22.05 0.73
C LYS A 193 -3.67 21.88 -0.57
N GLY A 194 -4.69 21.02 -0.56
CA GLY A 194 -5.69 20.92 -1.64
C GLY A 194 -5.65 19.62 -2.47
N LEU A 195 -4.61 18.80 -2.34
CA LEU A 195 -4.46 17.54 -3.08
C LEU A 195 -4.92 16.31 -2.28
N THR A 196 -5.97 16.48 -1.46
CA THR A 196 -6.59 15.36 -0.74
C THR A 196 -7.58 14.66 -1.66
N SER A 197 -7.23 13.47 -2.15
CA SER A 197 -8.23 12.59 -2.78
C SER A 197 -9.16 12.06 -1.67
N ASN A 198 -10.39 12.56 -1.63
CA ASN A 198 -11.44 11.99 -0.78
C ASN A 198 -11.88 10.66 -1.39
N ILE A 199 -11.37 9.55 -0.87
CA ILE A 199 -11.66 8.21 -1.38
C ILE A 199 -12.87 7.67 -0.65
N ALA A 200 -13.93 7.42 -1.40
CA ALA A 200 -15.14 6.83 -0.85
C ALA A 200 -14.95 5.31 -0.61
N PRO A 201 -15.62 4.69 0.38
CA PRO A 201 -15.41 3.28 0.72
C PRO A 201 -15.75 2.28 -0.40
N ASP A 202 -16.70 2.61 -1.28
CA ASP A 202 -17.05 1.85 -2.48
C ASP A 202 -15.90 1.79 -3.50
N GLN A 203 -15.04 2.81 -3.51
CA GLN A 203 -13.85 2.88 -4.35
C GLN A 203 -12.67 2.03 -3.82
N ILE A 204 -12.83 1.38 -2.65
CA ILE A 204 -11.82 0.52 -2.05
C ILE A 204 -12.21 -0.94 -2.28
N HIS A 205 -11.44 -1.65 -3.10
CA HIS A 205 -11.83 -2.97 -3.61
C HIS A 205 -11.60 -4.12 -2.61
N ASP A 206 -10.77 -3.95 -1.60
CA ASP A 206 -10.38 -5.02 -0.67
C ASP A 206 -10.86 -4.80 0.78
N LEU A 207 -11.83 -3.92 1.03
CA LEU A 207 -12.51 -3.83 2.33
C LEU A 207 -13.29 -5.10 2.65
N THR A 208 -13.23 -5.54 3.91
CA THR A 208 -14.11 -6.61 4.44
C THR A 208 -15.53 -6.07 4.65
N ASP A 209 -16.52 -6.95 4.71
CA ASP A 209 -17.91 -6.55 4.95
C ASP A 209 -18.08 -5.87 6.32
N ALA A 210 -17.37 -6.36 7.34
CA ALA A 210 -17.33 -5.75 8.67
C ALA A 210 -16.72 -4.34 8.64
N GLN A 211 -15.66 -4.13 7.85
CA GLN A 211 -15.09 -2.79 7.66
C GLN A 211 -16.07 -1.85 6.94
N ARG A 212 -16.74 -2.33 5.87
CA ARG A 212 -17.75 -1.53 5.16
C ARG A 212 -18.89 -1.12 6.09
N ARG A 213 -19.40 -2.07 6.89
CA ARG A 213 -20.45 -1.82 7.88
C ARG A 213 -20.00 -0.83 8.95
N ALA A 214 -18.79 -0.99 9.50
CA ALA A 214 -18.22 -0.05 10.47
C ALA A 214 -18.19 1.38 9.92
N ILE A 215 -17.70 1.55 8.69
CA ILE A 215 -17.59 2.86 8.05
C ILE A 215 -18.98 3.45 7.78
N ALA A 216 -19.93 2.63 7.32
CA ALA A 216 -21.33 3.04 7.13
C ALA A 216 -22.02 3.46 8.46
N ASP A 217 -21.61 2.85 9.57
CA ASP A 217 -22.07 3.17 10.93
C ASP A 217 -21.31 4.36 11.57
N GLY A 218 -20.48 5.07 10.80
CA GLY A 218 -19.82 6.31 11.23
C GLY A 218 -18.42 6.12 11.82
N ALA A 219 -17.82 4.95 11.71
CA ALA A 219 -16.42 4.77 12.06
C ALA A 219 -15.49 5.52 11.09
N ASP A 220 -14.40 6.07 11.63
CA ASP A 220 -13.33 6.67 10.84
C ASP A 220 -12.60 5.60 10.03
N MET A 221 -12.55 5.81 8.71
CA MET A 221 -11.93 4.88 7.77
C MET A 221 -10.46 4.57 8.09
N ASN A 222 -9.70 5.55 8.60
CA ASN A 222 -8.31 5.30 8.99
C ASN A 222 -8.21 4.42 10.25
N GLN A 223 -9.07 4.61 11.26
CA GLN A 223 -9.09 3.74 12.45
C GLN A 223 -9.50 2.31 12.12
N VAL A 224 -10.46 2.15 11.20
CA VAL A 224 -10.92 0.85 10.72
C VAL A 224 -9.82 0.15 9.93
N ILE A 225 -9.27 0.77 8.88
CA ILE A 225 -8.25 0.11 8.05
C ILE A 225 -6.96 -0.16 8.83
N ASN A 226 -6.48 0.81 9.63
CA ASN A 226 -5.23 0.61 10.38
C ASN A 226 -5.37 -0.43 11.47
N ALA A 227 -6.58 -0.82 11.92
CA ALA A 227 -6.75 -1.93 12.85
C ALA A 227 -6.13 -3.24 12.35
N TYR A 228 -6.00 -3.41 11.03
CA TYR A 228 -5.52 -4.63 10.37
C TYR A 228 -4.06 -4.50 9.92
N ARG A 229 -3.34 -3.48 10.39
CA ARG A 229 -1.94 -3.30 10.00
C ARG A 229 -1.12 -4.52 10.40
N GLY A 230 -0.30 -4.99 9.47
CA GLY A 230 0.53 -6.20 9.64
C GLY A 230 -0.22 -7.52 9.47
N VAL A 231 -1.54 -7.48 9.21
CA VAL A 231 -2.35 -8.68 8.98
C VAL A 231 -2.39 -9.01 7.50
N THR A 232 -2.15 -10.28 7.15
CA THR A 232 -2.23 -10.75 5.78
C THR A 232 -3.67 -10.67 5.27
N PRO A 233 -3.90 -10.40 3.96
CA PRO A 233 -5.26 -10.26 3.42
C PRO A 233 -6.18 -11.46 3.74
N SER A 234 -5.65 -12.69 3.72
CA SER A 234 -6.41 -13.92 4.02
C SER A 234 -6.83 -14.09 5.49
N MET A 235 -6.27 -13.28 6.39
CA MET A 235 -6.60 -13.30 7.82
C MET A 235 -7.53 -12.18 8.26
N ARG A 236 -7.76 -11.14 7.44
CA ARG A 236 -8.56 -9.96 7.83
C ARG A 236 -9.98 -10.34 8.25
N ASN A 237 -10.66 -11.17 7.47
CA ASN A 237 -12.02 -11.64 7.75
C ASN A 237 -12.15 -12.51 9.02
N ARG A 238 -11.03 -12.93 9.62
CA ARG A 238 -10.97 -13.75 10.83
C ARG A 238 -10.26 -13.04 11.98
N MET A 239 -9.96 -11.75 11.82
CA MET A 239 -9.25 -10.98 12.82
C MET A 239 -10.19 -10.73 14.01
N ILE A 240 -9.75 -11.05 15.23
CA ILE A 240 -10.58 -10.89 16.43
C ILE A 240 -10.20 -9.63 17.20
N THR A 241 -8.90 -9.33 17.30
CA THR A 241 -8.41 -8.20 18.08
C THR A 241 -7.25 -7.49 17.39
N THR A 242 -7.06 -6.22 17.73
CA THR A 242 -5.92 -5.38 17.32
C THR A 242 -5.32 -4.64 18.51
N THR A 243 -4.04 -4.30 18.42
CA THR A 243 -3.36 -3.39 19.36
C THR A 243 -3.22 -1.98 18.77
N GLU A 244 -3.61 -1.75 17.53
CA GLU A 244 -3.53 -0.45 16.87
C GLU A 244 -4.43 0.57 17.56
N GLY A 245 -3.90 1.79 17.76
CA GLY A 245 -4.59 2.85 18.50
C GLY A 245 -4.69 2.64 20.03
N THR A 246 -4.16 1.54 20.58
CA THR A 246 -4.24 1.23 22.03
C THR A 246 -3.04 1.74 22.85
N THR A 247 -2.10 2.45 22.21
CA THR A 247 -0.96 3.06 22.90
C THR A 247 -1.39 4.29 23.71
N ARG A 248 -0.53 4.79 24.61
CA ARG A 248 -0.82 5.98 25.46
C ARG A 248 -1.37 7.18 24.68
N ARG A 249 -0.81 7.41 23.48
CA ARG A 249 -1.15 8.52 22.57
C ARG A 249 -2.12 8.11 21.45
N GLY A 250 -2.63 6.88 21.48
CA GLY A 250 -3.60 6.38 20.51
C GLY A 250 -5.02 6.82 20.85
N TRP A 251 -5.83 7.03 19.80
CA TRP A 251 -7.22 7.50 19.92
C TRP A 251 -8.08 6.62 20.81
N ALA A 252 -8.03 5.30 20.65
CA ALA A 252 -8.80 4.37 21.50
C ALA A 252 -8.44 4.50 22.99
N SER A 253 -7.18 4.82 23.30
CA SER A 253 -6.77 5.10 24.68
C SER A 253 -7.25 6.45 25.18
N TYR A 254 -7.34 7.49 24.34
CA TYR A 254 -7.98 8.76 24.73
C TYR A 254 -9.45 8.53 25.08
N VAL A 255 -10.22 7.87 24.21
CA VAL A 255 -11.64 7.59 24.44
C VAL A 255 -11.84 6.80 25.73
N LYS A 256 -11.06 5.74 25.94
CA LYS A 256 -11.14 4.91 27.16
C LYS A 256 -10.91 5.73 28.43
N ARG A 257 -9.92 6.63 28.44
CA ARG A 257 -9.62 7.47 29.62
C ARG A 257 -10.72 8.49 29.88
N THR A 258 -11.21 9.14 28.83
CA THR A 258 -12.31 10.10 28.97
C THR A 258 -13.59 9.40 29.45
N ARG A 259 -13.90 8.20 28.94
CA ARG A 259 -15.02 7.38 29.41
C ARG A 259 -14.88 7.03 30.90
N ALA A 260 -13.71 6.56 31.33
CA ALA A 260 -13.45 6.25 32.74
C ALA A 260 -13.62 7.50 33.62
N GLN A 261 -13.11 8.65 33.19
CA GLN A 261 -13.30 9.93 33.89
C GLN A 261 -14.78 10.32 33.99
N LEU A 262 -15.57 10.13 32.93
CA LEU A 262 -17.01 10.40 32.94
C LEU A 262 -17.78 9.47 33.89
N ASN A 263 -17.32 8.24 34.07
CA ASN A 263 -17.87 7.27 35.02
C ASN A 263 -17.36 7.44 36.46
N GLY A 264 -16.46 8.40 36.72
CA GLY A 264 -15.79 8.53 38.04
C GLY A 264 -14.82 7.39 38.36
N GLU A 265 -14.40 6.60 37.36
CA GLU A 265 -13.45 5.49 37.52
C GLU A 265 -12.00 6.01 37.51
N GLN A 266 -11.14 5.44 38.35
CA GLN A 266 -9.70 5.70 38.26
C GLN A 266 -9.12 5.06 36.99
N VAL A 267 -8.41 5.87 36.20
CA VAL A 267 -7.67 5.39 35.03
C VAL A 267 -6.40 4.68 35.50
N ALA A 268 -6.35 3.36 35.42
CA ALA A 268 -5.11 2.61 35.64
C ALA A 268 -4.00 3.09 34.69
N GLU A 269 -2.79 3.33 35.23
CA GLU A 269 -1.63 3.71 34.42
C GLU A 269 -1.37 2.67 33.32
N THR A 270 -1.14 3.15 32.09
CA THR A 270 -0.86 2.29 30.92
C THR A 270 0.56 1.73 30.91
N ALA A 271 1.37 2.12 31.88
CA ALA A 271 2.77 1.79 32.05
C ALA A 271 3.02 1.58 33.55
N LYS A 272 3.50 0.41 33.94
CA LYS A 272 3.99 0.17 35.30
C LYS A 272 5.50 -0.01 35.24
N ASN A 273 6.23 0.56 36.19
CA ASN A 273 7.64 0.21 36.40
C ASN A 273 7.68 -1.20 36.98
N VAL A 274 8.20 -2.16 36.22
CA VAL A 274 8.27 -3.57 36.62
C VAL A 274 9.74 -3.95 36.78
N GLY A 275 10.21 -3.93 38.03
CA GLY A 275 11.46 -4.55 38.48
C GLY A 275 12.67 -4.46 37.55
N LYS A 276 13.51 -5.51 37.56
CA LYS A 276 14.71 -5.66 36.74
C LYS A 276 14.50 -6.84 35.77
N ARG A 277 14.73 -6.62 34.46
CA ARG A 277 14.80 -7.70 33.45
C ARG A 277 16.18 -7.65 32.78
N GLY A 278 17.01 -8.64 33.03
CA GLY A 278 18.42 -8.63 32.58
C GLY A 278 19.23 -7.50 33.23
N ALA A 279 20.00 -6.74 32.45
CA ALA A 279 20.83 -5.63 32.94
C ALA A 279 20.08 -4.31 33.21
N VAL A 280 18.80 -4.19 32.82
CA VAL A 280 18.02 -2.94 32.94
C VAL A 280 17.24 -2.92 34.26
N LYS A 281 17.56 -1.97 35.14
CA LYS A 281 16.72 -1.60 36.30
C LYS A 281 15.55 -0.73 35.82
N ASN A 282 14.35 -0.93 36.36
CA ASN A 282 13.12 -0.16 36.08
C ASN A 282 12.62 -0.29 34.62
N TYR A 283 12.44 -1.52 34.13
CA TYR A 283 11.83 -1.71 32.82
C TYR A 283 10.32 -1.39 32.85
N VAL A 284 9.85 -0.63 31.87
CA VAL A 284 8.43 -0.21 31.78
C VAL A 284 7.63 -1.27 31.03
N GLU A 285 6.71 -1.93 31.72
CA GLU A 285 5.74 -2.81 31.07
C GLU A 285 4.54 -1.97 30.60
N ARG A 286 4.32 -1.91 29.28
CA ARG A 286 3.18 -1.21 28.68
C ARG A 286 2.05 -2.21 28.47
N ARG A 287 0.93 -2.03 29.19
CA ARG A 287 -0.28 -2.83 28.99
C ARG A 287 -1.12 -2.24 27.86
N THR A 288 -0.80 -2.57 26.62
CA THR A 288 -1.74 -2.39 25.51
C THR A 288 -2.78 -3.52 25.57
N LYS A 289 -3.92 -3.28 26.24
CA LYS A 289 -5.05 -4.22 26.13
C LYS A 289 -5.51 -4.22 24.68
N ALA A 290 -5.59 -5.41 24.08
CA ALA A 290 -6.13 -5.56 22.73
C ALA A 290 -7.56 -5.02 22.68
N ARG A 291 -7.92 -4.35 21.58
CA ARG A 291 -9.29 -3.91 21.30
C ARG A 291 -9.92 -4.87 20.27
N PRO A 292 -11.23 -5.15 20.35
CA PRO A 292 -11.92 -5.96 19.35
C PRO A 292 -11.83 -5.31 17.97
N SER A 293 -11.69 -6.14 16.94
CA SER A 293 -11.78 -5.73 15.53
C SER A 293 -13.24 -5.45 15.14
N PRO A 294 -13.49 -4.76 14.01
CA PRO A 294 -14.81 -4.72 13.40
C PRO A 294 -15.43 -6.10 13.19
N GLU A 295 -14.66 -7.12 12.78
CA GLU A 295 -15.20 -8.49 12.62
C GLU A 295 -15.75 -9.03 13.94
N LEU A 296 -15.02 -8.87 15.06
CA LEU A 296 -15.50 -9.33 16.35
C LEU A 296 -16.72 -8.53 16.82
N ILE A 297 -16.77 -7.22 16.57
CA ILE A 297 -17.92 -6.39 16.96
C ILE A 297 -19.18 -6.87 16.24
N TYR A 298 -19.13 -7.08 14.93
CA TYR A 298 -20.30 -7.48 14.15
C TYR A 298 -20.61 -8.97 14.20
N ALA A 299 -19.69 -9.82 14.65
CA ALA A 299 -19.95 -11.25 14.86
C ALA A 299 -20.85 -11.55 16.08
N GLN A 300 -21.10 -10.57 16.95
CA GLN A 300 -21.85 -10.76 18.21
C GLN A 300 -23.39 -10.75 18.05
N ASP A 301 -23.91 -10.65 16.82
CA ASP A 301 -25.35 -10.57 16.51
C ASP A 301 -26.12 -9.53 17.35
N ILE A 302 -25.53 -8.34 17.45
CA ILE A 302 -26.03 -7.21 18.24
C ILE A 302 -26.77 -6.20 17.36
N SER A 303 -27.61 -5.37 18.00
CA SER A 303 -28.28 -4.26 17.32
C SER A 303 -27.26 -3.26 16.76
N ARG A 304 -27.68 -2.48 15.75
CA ARG A 304 -26.84 -1.43 15.16
C ARG A 304 -26.40 -0.42 16.22
N GLU A 305 -27.27 -0.07 17.15
CA GLU A 305 -27.01 0.89 18.22
C GLU A 305 -25.92 0.36 19.17
N GLU A 306 -25.99 -0.91 19.57
CA GLU A 306 -24.92 -1.53 20.37
C GLU A 306 -23.61 -1.61 19.59
N ALA A 307 -23.65 -1.96 18.29
CA ALA A 307 -22.45 -1.98 17.46
C ALA A 307 -21.79 -0.60 17.38
N VAL A 308 -22.57 0.47 17.18
CA VAL A 308 -22.08 1.86 17.21
C VAL A 308 -21.49 2.21 18.58
N ARG A 309 -22.13 1.80 19.69
CA ARG A 309 -21.58 1.99 21.04
C ARG A 309 -20.24 1.28 21.22
N LEU A 310 -20.09 0.05 20.72
CA LEU A 310 -18.82 -0.68 20.73
C LEU A 310 -17.76 -0.03 19.85
N LEU A 311 -18.13 0.44 18.66
CA LEU A 311 -17.23 1.20 17.78
C LEU A 311 -16.72 2.47 18.46
N ALA A 312 -17.60 3.23 19.11
CA ALA A 312 -17.22 4.40 19.92
C ALA A 312 -16.29 3.99 21.07
N ARG A 313 -16.69 2.99 21.87
CA ARG A 313 -15.95 2.48 23.04
C ARG A 313 -14.51 2.06 22.70
N HIS A 314 -14.32 1.48 21.53
CA HIS A 314 -13.04 0.97 21.07
C HIS A 314 -12.29 1.93 20.14
N GLY A 315 -12.74 3.19 20.03
CA GLY A 315 -12.05 4.25 19.32
C GLY A 315 -12.02 4.06 17.80
N TYR A 316 -13.07 3.49 17.22
CA TYR A 316 -13.28 3.47 15.78
C TYR A 316 -13.97 4.75 15.29
N ILE A 317 -14.76 5.42 16.14
CA ILE A 317 -15.38 6.71 15.83
C ILE A 317 -14.46 7.84 16.30
N VAL A 318 -14.19 8.80 15.42
CA VAL A 318 -13.34 9.98 15.68
C VAL A 318 -14.21 11.24 15.63
N GLY A 319 -13.98 12.18 16.54
CA GLY A 319 -14.77 13.41 16.67
C GLY A 319 -14.44 14.15 17.95
N ASP A 320 -15.39 14.91 18.51
CA ASP A 320 -15.23 15.47 19.85
C ASP A 320 -15.07 14.34 20.88
N LEU A 321 -13.98 14.38 21.64
CA LEU A 321 -13.58 13.29 22.53
C LEU A 321 -14.62 13.03 23.63
N LYS A 322 -15.24 14.08 24.18
CA LYS A 322 -16.30 13.94 25.20
C LYS A 322 -17.58 13.38 24.59
N GLY A 323 -17.97 13.85 23.41
CA GLY A 323 -19.11 13.34 22.65
C GLY A 323 -18.98 11.85 22.33
N VAL A 324 -17.82 11.43 21.78
CA VAL A 324 -17.54 10.01 21.50
C VAL A 324 -17.53 9.18 22.78
N ALA A 325 -16.95 9.70 23.87
CA ALA A 325 -16.94 8.99 25.14
C ALA A 325 -18.37 8.80 25.72
N ARG A 326 -19.24 9.80 25.60
CA ARG A 326 -20.66 9.67 25.99
C ARG A 326 -21.41 8.65 25.14
N LEU A 327 -21.17 8.65 23.82
CA LEU A 327 -21.75 7.65 22.91
C LEU A 327 -21.34 6.21 23.29
N SER A 328 -20.20 6.03 23.96
CA SER A 328 -19.72 4.70 24.37
C SER A 328 -20.28 4.17 25.70
N LEU A 329 -21.07 4.99 26.41
CA LEU A 329 -21.72 4.61 27.66
C LEU A 329 -22.96 3.74 27.38
N PRO A 330 -23.36 2.87 28.33
CA PRO A 330 -24.58 2.08 28.23
C PRO A 330 -25.83 2.94 28.09
#